data_AF-A0A0F9HEQ8-F1
#
_entry.id   AF-A0A0F9HEQ8-F1
#
_cell.length_a   1.000
_cell.length_b   1.000
_cell.length_c   1.000
_cell.angle_alpha   90.00
_cell.angle_beta   90.00
_cell.angle_gamma   90.00
#
_symmetry.space_group_name_H-M   'P 1'
#
loop_
_entity.id
_entity.type
_entity.pdbx_description
1 polymer ?
#
loop_
_entity_poly.entity_id
_entity_poly.type
_entity_poly.pdbx_seq_one_letter_code
_entity_poly.pdbx_strand_id
1 'polypeptide(L)'
;MVIKKKEIKKTASLEAIDHVINKGGSTTIESETKEESSNAEVRFTLRIPFKLIKKIDEARKVRDIKISRNHWILEIISKAIK
;
A
#
# COMPACT_ATOMS: atom_id res chain seq x y z
N MET A 1 -29.13 45.18 6.98
CA MET A 1 -27.96 44.37 6.58
C MET A 1 -27.28 43.88 7.84
N VAL A 2 -27.25 42.57 8.08
CA VAL A 2 -26.62 41.97 9.27
C VAL A 2 -25.28 41.37 8.85
N ILE A 3 -24.17 41.96 9.30
CA ILE A 3 -22.82 41.45 9.01
C ILE A 3 -22.52 40.34 10.03
N LYS A 4 -22.52 39.08 9.58
CA LYS A 4 -22.08 37.94 10.39
C LYS A 4 -20.56 38.04 10.61
N LYS A 5 -20.15 38.16 11.88
CA LYS A 5 -18.75 38.14 12.30
C LYS A 5 -18.16 36.76 12.04
N LYS A 6 -17.08 36.68 11.26
CA LYS A 6 -16.36 35.43 10.97
C LYS A 6 -15.52 35.06 12.19
N GLU A 7 -15.77 33.89 12.77
CA GLU A 7 -15.01 33.38 13.92
C GLU A 7 -13.57 33.08 13.51
N ILE A 8 -12.62 33.66 14.24
CA ILE A 8 -11.18 33.51 14.04
C ILE A 8 -10.79 32.19 14.71
N LYS A 9 -10.20 31.26 13.93
CA LYS A 9 -9.80 29.93 14.40
C LYS A 9 -8.76 30.04 15.52
N LYS A 10 -8.99 29.21 16.55
CA LYS A 10 -8.20 29.05 17.78
C LYS A 10 -6.69 28.97 17.50
N THR A 11 -5.93 29.74 18.27
CA THR A 11 -4.47 29.66 18.38
C THR A 11 -4.06 28.22 18.71
N ALA A 12 -3.14 27.64 17.94
CA ALA A 12 -2.57 26.34 18.25
C ALA A 12 -1.87 26.39 19.62
N SER A 13 -2.04 25.35 20.45
CA SER A 13 -1.37 25.26 21.75
C SER A 13 0.14 25.11 21.56
N LEU A 14 0.92 25.70 22.47
CA LEU A 14 2.40 25.65 22.45
C LEU A 14 2.92 24.20 22.43
N GLU A 15 2.26 23.30 23.15
CA GLU A 15 2.59 21.88 23.18
C GLU A 15 2.45 21.20 21.81
N ALA A 16 1.45 21.59 21.02
CA ALA A 16 1.26 21.07 19.67
C ALA A 16 2.35 21.57 18.71
N ILE A 17 2.86 22.78 18.95
CA ILE A 17 3.96 23.38 18.17
C ILE A 17 5.28 22.67 18.51
N ASP A 18 5.58 22.49 19.80
CA ASP A 18 6.78 21.78 20.25
C ASP A 18 6.80 20.33 19.77
N HIS A 19 5.66 19.65 19.78
CA HIS A 19 5.57 18.30 19.22
C HIS A 19 5.89 18.25 17.73
N VAL A 20 5.50 19.26 16.94
CA VAL A 20 5.80 19.32 15.50
C VAL A 20 7.26 19.71 15.24
N ILE A 21 7.81 20.64 16.02
CA ILE A 21 9.21 21.08 15.92
C ILE A 21 10.15 19.94 16.31
N ASN A 22 9.91 19.28 17.44
CA ASN A 22 10.73 18.16 17.91
C ASN A 22 10.64 16.94 17.00
N LYS A 23 9.50 16.75 16.29
CA LYS A 23 9.34 15.68 15.29
C LYS A 23 9.99 16.00 13.94
N GLY A 24 10.60 17.19 13.79
CA GLY A 24 11.49 17.53 12.69
C GLY A 24 10.87 17.33 11.31
N GLY A 25 9.75 17.99 11.02
CA GLY A 25 9.21 18.12 9.64
C GLY A 25 8.93 16.83 8.89
N SER A 26 8.94 15.67 9.56
CA SER A 26 8.58 14.39 8.96
C SER A 26 7.08 14.23 9.08
N THR A 27 6.36 14.51 8.00
CA THR A 27 5.06 13.89 7.76
C THR A 27 5.29 12.41 7.61
N THR A 28 5.40 11.72 8.74
CA THR A 28 5.24 10.28 8.82
C THR A 28 3.81 10.02 8.38
N ILE A 29 3.63 9.72 7.09
CA ILE A 29 2.48 8.94 6.64
C ILE A 29 2.49 7.75 7.57
N GLU A 30 1.47 7.68 8.42
CA GLU A 30 1.27 6.71 9.47
C GLU A 30 1.82 5.33 9.08
N SER A 31 3.06 5.07 9.50
CA SER A 31 3.49 3.73 9.87
C SER A 31 2.96 3.47 11.28
N GLU A 32 1.65 3.71 11.45
CA GLU A 32 0.90 3.01 12.47
C GLU A 32 0.81 1.57 11.96
N THR A 33 1.31 0.68 12.79
CA THR A 33 1.08 -0.76 12.80
C THR A 33 -0.31 -1.06 12.24
N LYS A 34 -0.41 -1.31 10.93
CA LYS A 34 -1.62 -1.90 10.36
C LYS A 34 -1.68 -3.28 10.97
N GLU A 35 -2.60 -3.45 11.91
CA GLU A 35 -3.14 -4.74 12.26
C GLU A 35 -3.23 -5.56 10.97
N GLU A 36 -2.59 -6.73 10.95
CA GLU A 36 -2.63 -7.67 9.86
C GLU A 36 -4.08 -8.10 9.66
N SER A 37 -4.88 -7.26 9.01
CA SER A 37 -6.19 -7.68 8.56
C SER A 37 -5.90 -8.82 7.59
N SER A 38 -6.44 -10.00 7.86
CA SER A 38 -6.27 -11.20 7.02
C SER A 38 -6.72 -11.01 5.56
N ASN A 39 -7.27 -9.84 5.23
CA ASN A 39 -7.70 -9.40 3.89
C ASN A 39 -6.88 -8.22 3.32
N ALA A 40 -5.77 -7.82 3.93
CA ALA A 40 -4.96 -6.74 3.38
C ALA A 40 -4.19 -7.21 2.13
N GLU A 41 -4.37 -6.53 1.01
CA GLU A 41 -3.55 -6.76 -0.19
C GLU A 41 -2.11 -6.28 0.04
N VAL A 42 -1.15 -7.21 -0.02
CA VAL A 42 0.28 -6.88 0.01
C VAL A 42 0.81 -6.74 -1.42
N ARG A 43 1.35 -5.57 -1.76
CA ARG A 43 1.99 -5.31 -3.05
C ARG A 43 3.49 -5.22 -2.88
N PHE A 44 4.21 -6.00 -3.65
CA PHE A 44 5.67 -6.01 -3.66
C PHE A 44 6.20 -6.21 -5.08
N THR A 45 7.42 -5.74 -5.33
CA THR A 45 8.08 -5.81 -6.63
C THR A 45 9.15 -6.90 -6.62
N LEU A 46 9.12 -7.78 -7.61
CA LEU A 46 10.10 -8.85 -7.78
C LEU A 46 11.02 -8.57 -8.97
N ARG A 47 12.31 -8.88 -8.82
CA ARG A 47 13.26 -8.96 -9.94
C ARG A 47 13.25 -10.39 -10.49
N ILE A 48 12.64 -10.57 -11.65
CA ILE A 48 12.52 -11.89 -12.29
C ILE A 48 13.31 -11.85 -13.61
N PRO A 49 14.20 -12.83 -13.87
CA PRO A 49 14.86 -12.97 -15.16
C PRO A 49 13.87 -13.02 -16.32
N PHE A 50 14.17 -12.29 -17.40
CA PHE A 50 13.29 -12.21 -18.57
C PHE A 50 12.95 -13.58 -19.18
N LYS A 51 13.92 -14.50 -19.19
CA LYS A 51 13.69 -15.87 -19.69
C LYS A 51 12.62 -16.61 -18.88
N LEU A 52 12.53 -16.36 -17.57
CA LEU A 52 11.53 -16.99 -16.71
C LEU A 52 10.15 -16.37 -16.91
N ILE A 53 10.05 -15.04 -16.98
CA ILE A 53 8.75 -14.39 -17.19
C ILE A 53 8.11 -14.79 -18.52
N LYS A 54 8.93 -14.99 -19.57
CA LYS A 54 8.46 -15.47 -20.87
C LYS A 54 7.86 -16.87 -20.77
N LYS A 55 8.54 -17.80 -20.09
CA LYS A 55 8.01 -19.16 -19.84
C LYS A 55 6.69 -19.13 -19.08
N ILE A 56 6.57 -18.26 -18.07
CA ILE A 56 5.33 -18.09 -17.31
C ILE A 56 4.20 -17.60 -18.20
N ASP A 57 4.45 -16.59 -19.04
CA ASP A 57 3.43 -16.03 -19.93
C ASP A 57 2.99 -17.04 -21.00
N GLU A 58 3.89 -17.87 -21.52
CA GLU A 58 3.58 -18.96 -22.44
C GLU A 58 2.72 -20.02 -21.75
N ALA A 59 3.13 -20.51 -20.57
CA ALA A 59 2.38 -21.50 -19.79
C ALA A 59 0.97 -21.00 -19.39
N ARG A 60 0.84 -19.70 -19.12
CA ARG A 60 -0.44 -19.08 -18.80
C ARG A 60 -1.40 -19.02 -20.00
N LYS A 61 -0.89 -18.86 -21.23
CA LYS A 61 -1.70 -18.77 -22.45
C LYS A 61 -2.33 -20.09 -22.88
N VAL A 62 -1.75 -21.22 -22.47
CA VAL A 62 -2.23 -22.57 -22.82
C VAL A 62 -3.52 -22.94 -22.06
N ARG A 63 -3.86 -22.21 -20.99
CA ARG A 63 -5.05 -22.48 -20.19
C ARG A 63 -6.33 -21.96 -20.85
N ASP A 64 -7.42 -22.70 -20.68
CA ASP A 64 -8.75 -22.33 -21.15
C ASP A 64 -9.27 -21.03 -20.50
N ILE A 65 -8.90 -20.80 -19.24
CA ILE A 65 -9.32 -19.63 -18.47
C ILE A 65 -8.19 -18.61 -18.41
N LYS A 66 -8.50 -17.37 -18.82
CA LYS A 66 -7.59 -16.23 -18.68
C LYS A 66 -7.48 -15.82 -17.23
N ILE A 67 -6.31 -16.05 -16.63
CA ILE A 67 -5.99 -15.59 -15.27
C ILE A 67 -4.86 -14.56 -15.30
N SER A 68 -4.78 -13.73 -14.25
CA SER A 68 -3.70 -12.75 -14.11
C SER A 68 -2.36 -13.43 -13.85
N ARG A 69 -1.26 -12.73 -14.14
CA ARG A 69 0.09 -13.25 -13.84
C ARG A 69 0.27 -13.53 -12.35
N ASN A 70 -0.21 -12.62 -11.51
CA ASN A 70 -0.14 -12.77 -10.05
C ASN A 70 -0.90 -14.01 -9.59
N HIS A 71 -2.13 -14.21 -10.08
CA HIS A 71 -2.93 -15.37 -9.71
C HIS A 71 -2.25 -16.68 -10.12
N TRP A 72 -1.70 -16.74 -11.34
CA TRP A 72 -0.96 -17.91 -11.81
C TRP A 72 0.25 -18.19 -10.92
N ILE A 73 1.05 -17.17 -10.58
CA ILE A 73 2.23 -17.31 -9.71
C ILE A 73 1.83 -17.81 -8.33
N LEU A 74 0.78 -17.25 -7.72
CA LEU A 74 0.29 -17.65 -6.39
C LEU A 74 -0.19 -19.10 -6.38
N GLU A 75 -0.88 -19.55 -7.44
CA GLU A 75 -1.32 -20.94 -7.56
C GLU A 75 -0.14 -21.92 -7.60
N ILE A 76 0.91 -21.61 -8.37
CA ILE A 76 2.11 -22.45 -8.43
C ILE A 76 2.86 -22.44 -7.10
N ILE A 77 2.99 -21.28 -6.43
CA ILE A 77 3.58 -21.20 -5.09
C ILE A 77 2.79 -22.06 -4.10
N SER A 78 1.46 -21.98 -4.12
CA SER A 78 0.59 -22.81 -3.26
C SER A 78 0.77 -24.31 -3.52
N LYS A 79 0.97 -24.71 -4.77
CA LYS A 79 1.25 -26.11 -5.15
C LYS A 79 2.63 -26.60 -4.71
N ALA A 80 3.63 -25.71 -4.67
CA ALA A 80 5.00 -26.07 -4.30
C ALA A 80 5.23 -26.13 -2.79
N ILE A 81 4.40 -25.45 -2.00
CA ILE A 81 4.47 -25.43 -0.53
C ILE A 81 3.73 -26.63 0.10
N LYS A 82 2.77 -27.21 -0.63
CA LYS A 82 2.11 -28.48 -0.25
C LYS A 82 3.00 -29.67 -0.58
#